data_AF-A0A928WIM4-F1
#
_entry.id   AF-A0A928WIM4-F1
#
_cell.length_a   1.000
_cell.length_b   1.000
_cell.length_c   1.000
_cell.angle_alpha   90.00
_cell.angle_beta   90.00
_cell.angle_gamma   90.00
#
_symmetry.space_group_name_H-M   'P 1'
#
loop_
_entity.id
_entity.type
_entity.pdbx_description
1 polymer ?
#
loop_
_entity_poly.entity_id
_entity_poly.type
_entity_poly.pdbx_seq_one_letter_code
_entity_poly.pdbx_strand_id
1 'polypeptide(L)' 'MQFQIECNSFKKQQICLICNQQFQMGEARLIVCSNQGDSYGDVCPQCMAKGASWINSQLRQIQFCSYPDRRILSNRPRS' A
#
# COMPACT_ATOMS: atom_id res chain seq x y z
N MET A 1 -0.99 3.07 13.05
CA MET A 1 -1.46 1.93 12.25
C MET A 1 -0.41 1.64 11.20
N GLN A 2 -0.09 0.38 10.99
CA GLN A 2 0.89 -0.06 10.00
C GLN A 2 0.31 -1.21 9.18
N PHE A 3 0.84 -1.40 7.97
CA PHE A 3 0.55 -2.55 7.13
C PHE A 3 1.75 -3.48 7.13
N GLN A 4 1.53 -4.74 7.41
CA GLN A 4 2.54 -5.79 7.33
C GLN A 4 2.18 -6.75 6.20
N ILE A 5 3.17 -7.06 5.37
CA ILE A 5 3.04 -8.08 4.33
C ILE A 5 3.89 -9.26 4.75
N GLU A 6 3.28 -10.43 4.78
CA GLU A 6 4.00 -11.68 5.02
C GLU A 6 3.74 -12.66 3.89
N CYS A 7 4.78 -13.39 3.50
CA CYS A 7 4.66 -14.50 2.58
C CYS A 7 4.64 -15.80 3.38
N ASN A 8 3.56 -16.57 3.28
CA ASN A 8 3.52 -17.91 3.85
C ASN A 8 2.78 -18.85 2.89
N SER A 9 3.19 -20.11 2.89
CA SER A 9 2.60 -21.15 2.02
C SER A 9 1.41 -21.87 2.68
N PHE A 10 0.98 -21.43 3.87
CA PHE A 10 -0.06 -22.08 4.66
C PHE A 10 -1.45 -21.61 4.24
N LYS A 11 -2.19 -22.52 3.59
CA LYS A 11 -3.60 -22.34 3.23
C LYS A 11 -4.48 -22.44 4.47
N LYS A 12 -4.75 -21.31 5.10
CA LYS A 12 -5.70 -21.18 6.21
C LYS A 12 -6.93 -20.37 5.77
N GLN A 13 -8.12 -20.79 6.19
CA GLN A 13 -9.32 -19.96 6.09
C GLN A 13 -9.23 -18.82 7.10
N GLN A 14 -9.49 -17.61 6.63
CA GLN A 14 -9.48 -16.40 7.44
C GLN A 14 -10.74 -15.57 7.19
N ILE A 15 -11.03 -14.66 8.10
CA ILE A 15 -12.10 -13.67 7.96
C ILE A 15 -11.45 -12.34 7.63
N CYS A 16 -11.91 -11.68 6.57
CA CYS A 16 -11.42 -10.37 6.18
C CYS A 16 -11.82 -9.31 7.22
N LEU A 17 -10.87 -8.53 7.70
CA LEU A 17 -11.10 -7.42 8.63
C LEU A 17 -12.03 -6.33 8.05
N ILE A 18 -12.09 -6.18 6.73
CA ILE A 18 -12.82 -5.09 6.07
C ILE A 18 -14.25 -5.50 5.70
N CYS A 19 -14.43 -6.68 5.09
CA CYS A 19 -15.73 -7.10 4.57
C CYS A 19 -16.38 -8.25 5.35
N ASN A 20 -15.71 -8.76 6.38
CA ASN A 20 -16.14 -9.89 7.22
C ASN A 20 -16.45 -11.19 6.46
N GLN A 21 -16.06 -11.28 5.18
CA GLN A 21 -16.20 -12.51 4.40
C GLN A 21 -15.05 -13.47 4.68
N GLN A 22 -15.37 -14.77 4.68
CA GLN A 22 -14.35 -15.80 4.68
C GLN A 22 -13.60 -15.80 3.36
N PHE A 23 -12.29 -15.98 3.44
CA PHE A 23 -11.44 -16.15 2.27
C PHE A 23 -10.32 -17.14 2.56
N GLN A 24 -9.83 -17.78 1.50
CA GLN A 24 -8.66 -18.63 1.57
C GLN A 24 -7.41 -17.76 1.39
N MET A 25 -6.47 -17.87 2.32
CA MET A 25 -5.19 -17.17 2.20
C MET A 25 -4.40 -17.68 0.99
N GLY A 26 -3.88 -16.75 0.20
CA GLY A 26 -2.93 -17.03 -0.89
C GLY A 26 -1.48 -17.06 -0.40
N GLU A 27 -0.54 -16.79 -1.30
CA GLU A 27 0.91 -16.83 -1.02
C GLU A 27 1.41 -15.67 -0.15
N ALA A 28 0.66 -14.56 -0.14
CA ALA A 28 0.94 -13.38 0.66
C ALA A 28 -0.31 -12.92 1.41
N ARG A 29 -0.10 -12.43 2.63
CA ARG A 29 -1.13 -11.83 3.47
C ARG A 29 -0.81 -10.38 3.80
N LEU A 30 -1.84 -9.54 3.81
CA LEU A 30 -1.78 -8.18 4.31
C LEU A 30 -2.46 -8.11 5.68
N ILE A 31 -1.70 -7.72 6.68
CA ILE A 31 -2.13 -7.61 8.08
C ILE A 31 -2.19 -6.13 8.46
N VAL A 32 -3.27 -5.72 9.11
CA VAL A 32 -3.37 -4.39 9.72
C VAL A 32 -2.89 -4.49 11.17
N CYS A 33 -1.87 -3.70 11.51
CA CYS A 33 -1.25 -3.72 12.83
C CYS A 33 -1.37 -2.39 13.58
N SER A 34 -1.32 -2.46 14.90
CA SER A 34 -1.09 -1.32 15.79
C SER A 34 0.32 -0.74 15.54
N ASN A 35 0.61 0.44 16.07
CA ASN A 35 1.98 0.98 16.03
C ASN A 35 2.98 0.17 16.89
N GLN A 36 2.48 -0.68 17.78
CA GLN A 36 3.27 -1.53 18.67
C GLN A 36 3.43 -2.96 18.09
N GLY A 37 2.80 -3.25 16.95
CA GLY A 37 2.90 -4.54 16.26
C GLY A 37 1.73 -5.50 16.51
N ASP A 38 0.74 -5.13 17.31
CA ASP A 38 -0.43 -5.99 17.56
C ASP A 38 -1.27 -6.12 16.29
N SER A 39 -1.60 -7.36 15.90
CA SER A 39 -2.42 -7.63 14.73
C SER A 39 -3.90 -7.37 15.02
N TYR A 40 -4.54 -6.55 14.19
CA TYR A 40 -5.98 -6.37 14.18
C TYR A 40 -6.69 -7.38 13.26
N GLY A 41 -6.03 -7.86 12.21
CA GLY A 41 -6.58 -8.86 11.31
C GLY A 41 -6.03 -8.80 9.87
N ASP A 42 -6.43 -9.79 9.08
CA ASP A 42 -6.03 -9.97 7.69
C ASP A 42 -7.01 -9.28 6.71
N VAL A 43 -6.50 -8.84 5.56
CA VAL A 43 -7.31 -8.23 4.48
C VAL A 43 -7.38 -9.18 3.28
N CYS A 44 -8.58 -9.46 2.78
CA CYS A 44 -8.76 -10.32 1.61
C CYS A 44 -8.30 -9.66 0.30
N PRO A 45 -7.95 -10.46 -0.73
CA PRO A 45 -7.49 -9.94 -2.03
C PRO A 45 -8.44 -8.93 -2.69
N GLN A 46 -9.75 -9.14 -2.58
CA GLN A 46 -10.74 -8.24 -3.16
C GLN A 46 -10.71 -6.85 -2.49
N CYS A 47 -10.53 -6.80 -1.17
CA CYS A 47 -10.42 -5.53 -0.46
C CYS A 47 -9.07 -4.86 -0.72
N MET A 48 -7.98 -5.63 -0.83
CA MET A 48 -6.67 -5.11 -1.25
C MET A 48 -6.75 -4.44 -2.64
N ALA A 49 -7.38 -5.10 -3.61
CA ALA A 49 -7.54 -4.57 -4.97
C ALA A 49 -8.35 -3.26 -5.00
N LYS A 50 -9.41 -3.16 -4.19
CA LYS A 50 -10.19 -1.92 -4.04
C LYS A 50 -9.35 -0.78 -3.45
N GLY A 51 -8.58 -1.07 -2.40
CA GLY A 51 -7.66 -0.12 -1.79
C GLY A 51 -6.60 0.38 -2.79
N ALA A 52 -5.96 -0.54 -3.52
CA ALA A 52 -4.97 -0.21 -4.54
C ALA A 52 -5.57 0.63 -5.68
N SER A 53 -6.80 0.32 -6.10
CA SER A 53 -7.51 1.09 -7.13
C SER A 53 -7.81 2.51 -6.67
N TRP A 54 -8.19 2.70 -5.41
CA TRP A 54 -8.38 4.02 -4.82
C TRP A 54 -7.06 4.78 -4.72
N ILE A 55 -5.97 4.16 -4.24
CA ILE A 55 -4.65 4.79 -4.20
C ILE A 55 -4.23 5.27 -5.61
N ASN A 56 -4.37 4.41 -6.62
CA ASN A 56 -4.05 4.75 -8.01
C ASN A 56 -4.91 5.92 -8.53
N SER A 57 -6.19 6.01 -8.16
CA SER A 57 -7.04 7.15 -8.56
C SER A 57 -6.57 8.46 -7.91
N GLN A 58 -6.17 8.42 -6.65
CA GLN A 58 -5.61 9.59 -5.95
C GLN A 58 -4.29 10.02 -6.56
N LEU A 59 -3.38 9.07 -6.81
CA LEU A 59 -2.08 9.36 -7.40
C LEU A 59 -2.18 9.99 -8.80
N ARG A 60 -3.20 9.63 -9.59
CA ARG A 60 -3.45 10.27 -10.90
C ARG A 60 -3.98 11.69 -10.79
N GLN A 61 -4.68 12.02 -9.72
CA GLN A 61 -5.19 13.38 -9.47
C GLN A 61 -4.10 14.32 -8.96
N ILE A 62 -3.06 13.77 -8.32
CA ILE A 62 -1.85 14.50 -7.99
C ILE A 62 -1.13 14.75 -9.32
N GLN A 63 -1.44 15.86 -9.99
CA GLN A 63 -0.56 16.40 -11.00
C GLN A 63 0.80 16.53 -10.34
N PHE A 64 1.80 15.82 -10.86
CA PHE A 64 3.18 16.05 -10.50
C PHE A 64 3.43 17.54 -10.72
N CYS A 65 3.40 18.33 -9.64
CA CYS A 65 4.06 19.62 -9.62
C CYS A 65 5.46 19.31 -10.08
N SER A 66 5.77 19.77 -11.29
CA SER A 66 7.06 19.56 -11.93
C SER A 66 8.09 20.04 -10.93
N TYR A 67 8.80 19.12 -10.27
CA TYR A 67 9.99 19.51 -9.54
C TYR A 67 10.88 20.17 -10.59
N PRO A 68 11.24 21.46 -10.45
CA PRO A 68 12.18 22.05 -11.37
C PRO A 68 13.45 21.21 -11.29
N ASP A 69 13.84 20.64 -12.42
CA ASP A 69 15.04 19.84 -12.56
C ASP A 69 16.22 20.67 -12.03
N ARG A 70 16.82 20.24 -10.92
CA ARG A 70 17.98 20.91 -10.30
C ARG A 70 19.22 20.92 -11.21
N ARG A 71 19.16 20.33 -12.41
CA ARG A 71 20.26 20.37 -13.39
C ARG A 71 20.37 21.68 -14.18
N ILE A 72 19.45 22.64 -14.05
CA ILE A 72 19.52 23.92 -14.76
C ILE A 72 19.90 25.07 -13.80
N LEU A 73 21.01 24.95 -13.07
CA LEU A 73 21.55 26.04 -12.23
C LEU A 73 23.09 26.10 -12.27
N SER A 74 23.73 25.78 -13.39
CA SER A 74 25.20 25.84 -13.51
C SER A 74 25.76 26.89 -14.47
N ASN A 75 24.95 27.67 -15.19
CA ASN A 75 25.45 28.73 -16.07
C ASN A 75 25.16 30.14 -15.52
N ARG A 76 25.98 30.59 -14.57
CA ARG A 76 26.22 32.04 -14.38
C ARG A 76 27.55 32.40 -15.08
N PRO A 77 27.58 33.39 -15.99
CA PRO A 77 28.84 33.92 -16.48
C PRO A 77 29.54 34.67 -15.33
N ARG A 78 30.83 34.40 -15.15
CA ARG A 78 31.70 35.24 -14.31
C ARG A 78 31.93 36.54 -15.06
N SER A 79 31.46 37.65 -14.49
CA SER A 79 31.98 39.00 -14.72
C SER A 79 33.33 39.18 -14.04
#